data_AF-A0AAX3EMU4-F1
#
_entry.id   AF-A0AAX3EMU4-F1
#
_cell.length_a   1.000
_cell.length_b   1.000
_cell.length_c   1.000
_cell.angle_alpha   90.00
_cell.angle_beta   90.00
_cell.angle_gamma   90.00
#
_symmetry.space_group_name_H-M   'P 1'
#
loop_
_entity.id
_entity.type
_entity.pdbx_description
1 polymer ?
#
loop_
_entity_poly.entity_id
_entity_poly.type
_entity_poly.pdbx_seq_one_letter_code
_entity_poly.pdbx_strand_id
1 'polypeptide(L)'
;MEQCLTLSTGDLISLCEQLSGRIESLKAQPYWTAVIAAMAAALTAFLSTRGSMLASRRERRNKSQREALYGAQDAAQALRTKWTSLKSWREKGEDGKNPLPEHKEQDLLAALEKMVSRIQDAVLKDALNDWRDFARLYFNGSEEHDRHGERDRWKLAIDLCGKKALEID
;
A
#
# COMPACT_ATOMS: atom_id res chain seq x y z
N MET A 1 62.01 55.30 10.67
CA MET A 1 63.14 54.37 10.46
C MET A 1 62.54 53.08 9.93
N GLU A 2 62.38 53.01 8.60
CA GLU A 2 61.91 51.79 7.93
C GLU A 2 63.15 50.99 7.51
N GLN A 3 63.31 49.80 8.10
CA GLN A 3 64.31 48.85 7.66
C GLN A 3 63.76 48.13 6.42
N CYS A 4 64.18 48.58 5.23
CA CYS A 4 64.09 47.77 4.02
C CYS A 4 65.01 46.56 4.19
N LEU A 5 64.46 45.46 4.69
CA LEU A 5 65.08 44.15 4.64
C LEU A 5 65.21 43.75 3.16
N THR A 6 66.40 43.91 2.61
CA THR A 6 66.78 43.32 1.33
C THR A 6 66.82 41.81 1.52
N LEU A 7 65.70 41.14 1.21
CA LEU A 7 65.68 39.68 1.11
C LEU A 7 66.74 39.26 0.09
N SER A 8 67.62 38.36 0.49
CA SER A 8 68.58 37.76 -0.43
C SER A 8 67.82 36.89 -1.43
N THR A 9 68.34 36.77 -2.64
CA THR A 9 67.74 35.96 -3.72
C THR A 9 67.49 34.51 -3.29
N GLY A 10 68.28 33.98 -2.35
CA GLY A 10 68.11 32.64 -1.77
C GLY A 10 66.89 32.51 -0.86
N ASP A 11 66.60 33.53 -0.04
CA ASP A 11 65.42 33.54 0.84
C ASP A 11 64.11 33.64 0.03
N LEU A 12 64.16 34.39 -1.08
CA LEU A 12 63.04 34.53 -2.01
C LEU A 12 62.74 33.22 -2.76
N ILE A 13 63.79 32.47 -3.14
CA ILE A 13 63.65 31.13 -3.74
C ILE A 13 63.06 30.15 -2.72
N SER A 14 63.55 30.16 -1.48
CA SER A 14 63.04 29.28 -0.42
C SER A 14 61.57 29.54 -0.08
N LEU A 15 61.15 30.81 -0.02
CA LEU A 15 59.75 31.19 0.17
C LEU A 15 58.87 30.77 -1.02
N CYS A 16 59.36 30.91 -2.25
CA CYS A 16 58.66 30.45 -3.45
C CYS A 16 58.50 28.91 -3.49
N GLU A 17 59.51 28.15 -3.07
CA GLU A 17 59.46 26.69 -2.98
C GLU A 17 58.50 26.21 -1.88
N GLN A 18 58.48 26.86 -0.73
CA GLN A 18 57.54 26.55 0.34
C GLN A 18 56.10 26.93 -0.02
N LEU A 19 55.91 28.05 -0.73
CA LEU A 19 54.59 28.46 -1.22
C LEU A 19 54.10 27.55 -2.34
N SER A 20 54.97 27.13 -3.28
CA SER A 20 54.58 26.22 -4.36
C SER A 20 54.21 24.83 -3.81
N GLY A 21 54.99 24.28 -2.87
CA GLY A 21 54.70 22.99 -2.24
C GLY A 21 53.38 23.00 -1.44
N ARG A 22 53.05 24.13 -0.79
CA ARG A 22 51.75 24.30 -0.12
C ARG A 22 50.60 24.45 -1.12
N ILE A 23 50.78 25.19 -2.22
CA ILE A 23 49.76 25.37 -3.27
C ILE A 23 49.49 24.05 -4.02
N GLU A 24 50.53 23.24 -4.27
CA GLU A 24 50.35 21.91 -4.86
C GLU A 24 49.63 20.95 -3.91
N SER A 25 49.85 21.05 -2.60
CA SER A 25 49.09 20.28 -1.60
C SER A 25 47.61 20.68 -1.50
N LEU A 26 47.27 21.90 -1.95
CA LEU A 26 45.90 22.45 -1.99
C LEU A 26 45.19 22.20 -3.32
N LYS A 27 45.92 21.85 -4.40
CA LYS A 27 45.31 21.40 -5.65
C LYS A 27 44.79 19.98 -5.45
N ALA A 28 43.49 19.86 -5.18
CA ALA A 28 42.79 18.58 -5.29
C ALA A 28 43.14 17.97 -6.65
N GLN A 29 43.89 16.86 -6.66
CA GLN A 29 44.33 16.27 -7.91
C GLN A 29 43.08 15.92 -8.74
N PRO A 30 43.07 16.24 -10.05
CA PRO A 30 41.90 16.05 -10.91
C PRO A 30 41.39 14.60 -10.94
N TYR A 31 42.27 13.64 -10.65
CA TYR A 31 41.90 12.24 -10.45
C TYR A 31 41.00 12.02 -9.22
N TRP A 32 41.36 12.60 -8.06
CA TRP A 32 40.60 12.43 -6.83
C TRP A 32 39.23 13.10 -6.89
N THR A 33 39.12 14.27 -7.52
CA THR A 33 37.83 14.92 -7.74
C THR A 33 36.93 14.11 -8.67
N ALA A 34 37.48 13.50 -9.73
CA ALA A 34 36.75 12.60 -10.62
C ALA A 34 36.26 11.32 -9.89
N VAL A 35 37.08 10.73 -9.02
CA VAL A 35 36.70 9.56 -8.22
C VAL A 35 35.56 9.89 -7.25
N ILE A 36 35.65 11.03 -6.54
CA ILE A 36 34.59 11.48 -5.63
C ILE A 36 33.29 11.76 -6.40
N ALA A 37 33.37 12.42 -7.56
CA ALA A 37 32.20 12.67 -8.40
C ALA A 37 31.56 11.36 -8.90
N ALA A 38 32.37 10.39 -9.32
CA ALA A 38 31.89 9.07 -9.74
C ALA A 38 31.23 8.31 -8.59
N MET A 39 31.80 8.35 -7.38
CA MET A 39 31.21 7.76 -6.18
C MET A 39 29.89 8.44 -5.79
N ALA A 40 29.82 9.77 -5.82
CA ALA A 40 28.60 10.51 -5.53
C ALA A 40 27.49 10.20 -6.55
N ALA A 41 27.84 10.11 -7.84
CA ALA A 41 26.91 9.71 -8.88
C ALA A 41 26.41 8.27 -8.68
N ALA A 42 27.31 7.33 -8.36
CA ALA A 42 26.96 5.94 -8.06
C ALA A 42 26.05 5.81 -6.83
N LEU A 43 26.35 6.54 -5.75
CA LEU A 43 25.52 6.56 -4.53
C LEU A 43 24.12 7.11 -4.83
N THR A 44 24.04 8.21 -5.58
CA THR A 44 22.76 8.83 -5.96
C THR A 44 21.94 7.90 -6.86
N ALA A 45 22.57 7.24 -7.82
CA ALA A 45 21.93 6.25 -8.69
C ALA A 45 21.41 5.05 -7.88
N PHE A 46 22.19 4.56 -6.92
CA PHE A 46 21.81 3.46 -6.03
C PHE A 46 20.63 3.81 -5.12
N LEU A 47 20.66 4.99 -4.50
CA LEU A 47 19.55 5.49 -3.67
C LEU A 47 18.28 5.69 -4.50
N SER A 48 18.41 6.23 -5.72
CA SER A 48 17.28 6.46 -6.63
C SER A 48 16.64 5.16 -7.11
N THR A 49 17.44 4.14 -7.47
CA THR A 49 16.92 2.83 -7.89
C THR A 49 16.28 2.05 -6.73
N ARG A 50 16.89 2.09 -5.53
CA ARG A 50 16.28 1.48 -4.33
C ARG A 50 14.98 2.19 -3.94
N GLY A 51 14.97 3.52 -4.00
CA GLY A 51 13.80 4.34 -3.70
C GLY A 51 12.63 4.07 -4.65
N SER A 52 12.88 4.08 -5.96
CA SER A 52 11.84 3.83 -6.97
C SER A 52 11.30 2.40 -6.91
N MET A 53 12.16 1.41 -6.65
CA MET A 53 11.74 0.02 -6.50
C MET A 53 10.85 -0.19 -5.26
N LEU A 54 11.19 0.44 -4.13
CA LEU A 54 10.37 0.39 -2.91
C LEU A 54 9.03 1.12 -3.10
N ALA A 55 9.04 2.28 -3.76
CA ALA A 55 7.83 3.02 -4.09
C ALA A 55 6.89 2.18 -4.98
N SER A 56 7.41 1.57 -6.05
CA SER A 56 6.62 0.72 -6.95
C SER A 56 6.06 -0.51 -6.25
N ARG A 57 6.80 -1.13 -5.32
CA ARG A 57 6.29 -2.24 -4.51
C ARG A 57 5.16 -1.82 -3.58
N ARG A 58 5.28 -0.66 -2.93
CA ARG A 58 4.23 -0.10 -2.07
C ARG A 58 2.98 0.24 -2.87
N GLU A 59 3.14 0.87 -4.03
CA GLU A 59 2.05 1.22 -4.92
C GLU A 59 1.29 -0.02 -5.42
N ARG A 60 2.01 -1.08 -5.84
CA ARG A 60 1.39 -2.37 -6.22
C ARG A 60 0.64 -3.02 -5.05
N ARG A 61 1.22 -2.98 -3.84
CA ARG A 61 0.55 -3.51 -2.63
C ARG A 61 -0.72 -2.72 -2.32
N ASN A 62 -0.64 -1.39 -2.33
CA ASN A 62 -1.77 -0.52 -2.04
C ASN A 62 -2.89 -0.70 -3.08
N LYS A 63 -2.54 -0.75 -4.37
CA LYS A 63 -3.49 -1.04 -5.44
C LYS A 63 -4.17 -2.39 -5.25
N SER A 64 -3.40 -3.44 -4.97
CA SER A 64 -3.95 -4.78 -4.71
C SER A 64 -4.84 -4.81 -3.47
N GLN A 65 -4.52 -4.06 -2.41
CA GLN A 65 -5.37 -3.96 -1.22
C GLN A 65 -6.67 -3.21 -1.53
N ARG A 66 -6.61 -2.10 -2.27
CA ARG A 66 -7.82 -1.37 -2.70
C ARG A 66 -8.74 -2.24 -3.54
N GLU A 67 -8.19 -2.94 -4.53
CA GLU A 67 -8.96 -3.88 -5.37
C GLU A 67 -9.63 -4.99 -4.53
N ALA A 68 -8.95 -5.49 -3.51
CA ALA A 68 -9.53 -6.48 -2.59
C ALA A 68 -10.65 -5.89 -1.73
N LEU A 69 -10.50 -4.67 -1.22
CA LEU A 69 -11.52 -4.00 -0.40
C LEU A 69 -12.79 -3.70 -1.21
N TYR A 70 -12.64 -3.05 -2.36
CA TYR A 70 -13.78 -2.77 -3.24
C TYR A 70 -14.41 -4.05 -3.78
N GLY A 71 -13.59 -5.02 -4.19
CA GLY A 71 -14.08 -6.32 -4.65
C GLY A 71 -14.86 -7.08 -3.57
N ALA A 72 -14.42 -7.00 -2.30
CA ALA A 72 -15.15 -7.60 -1.18
C ALA A 72 -16.48 -6.89 -0.94
N GLN A 73 -16.50 -5.55 -0.96
CA GLN A 73 -17.73 -4.76 -0.82
C GLN A 73 -18.75 -5.09 -1.93
N ASP A 74 -18.30 -5.12 -3.19
CA ASP A 74 -19.15 -5.43 -4.34
C ASP A 74 -19.70 -6.86 -4.27
N ALA A 75 -18.84 -7.84 -3.95
CA ALA A 75 -19.25 -9.23 -3.80
C ALA A 75 -20.25 -9.40 -2.64
N ALA A 76 -20.01 -8.75 -1.51
CA ALA A 76 -20.88 -8.79 -0.35
C ALA A 76 -22.24 -8.14 -0.66
N GLN A 77 -22.26 -7.01 -1.38
CA GLN A 77 -23.50 -6.36 -1.81
C GLN A 77 -24.28 -7.19 -2.82
N ALA A 78 -23.59 -7.83 -3.77
CA ALA A 78 -24.21 -8.74 -4.74
C ALA A 78 -24.86 -9.93 -4.02
N LEU A 79 -24.16 -10.54 -3.08
CA LEU A 79 -24.65 -11.68 -2.28
C LEU A 79 -25.88 -11.27 -1.44
N ARG A 80 -25.80 -10.14 -0.73
CA ARG A 80 -26.92 -9.60 0.05
C ARG A 80 -28.17 -9.35 -0.81
N THR A 81 -27.98 -8.78 -2.00
CA THR A 81 -29.07 -8.52 -2.94
C THR A 81 -29.73 -9.82 -3.37
N LYS A 82 -28.95 -10.84 -3.71
CA LYS A 82 -29.47 -12.15 -4.13
C LYS A 82 -30.19 -12.89 -3.00
N TRP A 83 -29.65 -12.87 -1.80
CA TRP A 83 -30.33 -13.42 -0.63
C TRP A 83 -31.62 -12.69 -0.28
N THR A 84 -31.66 -11.37 -0.43
CA THR A 84 -32.89 -10.57 -0.28
C THR A 84 -33.94 -10.97 -1.32
N SER A 85 -33.53 -11.15 -2.59
CA SER A 85 -34.43 -11.67 -3.63
C SER A 85 -34.92 -13.08 -3.33
N LEU A 86 -34.06 -13.97 -2.83
CA LEU A 86 -34.41 -15.33 -2.43
C LEU A 86 -35.46 -15.34 -1.31
N LYS A 87 -35.25 -14.54 -0.26
CA LYS A 87 -36.21 -14.41 0.84
C LYS A 87 -37.56 -13.88 0.35
N SER A 88 -37.55 -12.83 -0.48
CA SER A 88 -38.79 -12.30 -1.06
C SER A 88 -39.53 -13.32 -1.93
N TRP A 89 -38.79 -14.11 -2.72
CA TRP A 89 -39.36 -15.19 -3.54
C TRP A 89 -40.01 -16.28 -2.67
N ARG A 90 -39.36 -16.70 -1.57
CA ARG A 90 -39.91 -17.67 -0.61
C ARG A 90 -41.16 -17.15 0.10
N GLU A 91 -41.16 -15.89 0.54
CA GLU A 91 -42.30 -15.27 1.24
C GLU A 91 -43.53 -15.12 0.34
N LYS A 92 -43.34 -14.90 -0.97
CA LYS A 92 -44.43 -14.75 -1.93
C LYS A 92 -44.98 -16.08 -2.46
N GLY A 93 -44.30 -17.19 -2.21
CA GLY A 93 -44.69 -18.50 -2.73
C GLY A 93 -44.74 -18.53 -4.27
N GLU A 94 -43.85 -17.81 -4.95
CA GLU A 94 -43.84 -17.75 -6.41
C GLU A 94 -43.38 -19.09 -7.02
N ASP A 95 -44.20 -19.71 -7.89
CA ASP A 95 -43.86 -20.92 -8.66
C ASP A 95 -42.78 -20.70 -9.76
N GLY A 96 -42.03 -19.61 -9.67
CA GLY A 96 -40.97 -19.21 -10.59
C GLY A 96 -39.64 -19.92 -10.37
N LYS A 97 -38.68 -19.66 -11.26
CA LYS A 97 -37.30 -20.15 -11.08
C LYS A 97 -36.68 -19.52 -9.84
N ASN A 98 -36.10 -20.35 -8.97
CA ASN A 98 -35.34 -19.91 -7.80
C ASN A 98 -34.30 -18.84 -8.22
N PRO A 99 -34.36 -17.61 -7.68
CA PRO A 99 -33.46 -16.51 -8.06
C PRO A 99 -32.00 -16.74 -7.62
N LEU A 100 -31.80 -17.62 -6.63
CA LEU A 100 -30.49 -18.01 -6.11
C LEU A 100 -30.44 -19.53 -5.92
N PRO A 101 -30.22 -20.30 -6.99
CA PRO A 101 -29.95 -21.72 -6.89
C PRO A 101 -28.60 -21.96 -6.19
N GLU A 102 -28.46 -23.11 -5.53
CA GLU A 102 -27.34 -23.43 -4.63
C GLU A 102 -25.95 -23.22 -5.27
N HIS A 103 -25.76 -23.64 -6.52
CA HIS A 103 -24.49 -23.44 -7.23
C HIS A 103 -24.13 -21.95 -7.38
N LYS A 104 -25.11 -21.09 -7.66
CA LYS A 104 -24.86 -19.63 -7.77
C LYS A 104 -24.60 -19.00 -6.40
N GLU A 105 -25.20 -19.52 -5.35
CA GLU A 105 -24.89 -19.10 -3.99
C GLU A 105 -23.45 -19.44 -3.63
N GLN A 106 -23.01 -20.66 -3.91
CA GLN A 106 -21.63 -21.11 -3.69
C GLN A 106 -20.63 -20.28 -4.50
N ASP A 107 -20.92 -19.97 -5.76
CA ASP A 107 -20.07 -19.12 -6.61
C ASP A 107 -19.89 -17.71 -6.01
N LEU A 108 -20.97 -17.12 -5.50
CA LEU A 108 -20.92 -15.79 -4.88
C LEU A 108 -20.20 -15.81 -3.53
N LEU A 109 -20.39 -16.85 -2.73
CA LEU A 109 -19.65 -17.06 -1.48
C LEU A 109 -18.15 -17.23 -1.74
N ALA A 110 -17.78 -18.05 -2.73
CA ALA A 110 -16.39 -18.26 -3.13
C ALA A 110 -15.76 -16.97 -3.69
N ALA A 111 -16.52 -16.16 -4.43
CA ALA A 111 -16.06 -14.86 -4.92
C ALA A 111 -15.77 -13.90 -3.75
N LEU A 112 -16.65 -13.83 -2.75
CA LEU A 112 -16.45 -13.03 -1.55
C LEU A 112 -15.22 -13.52 -0.77
N GLU A 113 -15.13 -14.82 -0.50
CA GLU A 113 -14.02 -15.43 0.25
C GLU A 113 -12.67 -15.18 -0.43
N LYS A 114 -12.63 -15.29 -1.77
CA LYS A 114 -11.44 -14.95 -2.55
C LYS A 114 -11.00 -13.50 -2.35
N MET A 115 -11.93 -12.54 -2.28
CA MET A 115 -11.58 -11.14 -2.02
C MET A 115 -11.15 -10.93 -0.57
N VAL A 116 -11.89 -11.49 0.40
CA VAL A 116 -11.59 -11.43 1.84
C VAL A 116 -10.21 -12.00 2.15
N SER A 117 -9.82 -13.10 1.51
CA SER A 117 -8.50 -13.73 1.71
C SER A 117 -7.32 -12.80 1.38
N ARG A 118 -7.53 -11.83 0.49
CA ARG A 118 -6.52 -10.87 0.02
C ARG A 118 -6.42 -9.61 0.90
N ILE A 119 -7.43 -9.36 1.74
CA ILE A 119 -7.40 -8.29 2.73
C ILE A 119 -6.29 -8.59 3.74
N GLN A 120 -5.61 -7.59 4.26
CA GLN A 120 -4.58 -7.78 5.31
C GLN A 120 -5.11 -7.53 6.71
N ASP A 121 -6.15 -6.72 6.84
CA ASP A 121 -6.75 -6.35 8.13
C ASP A 121 -7.59 -7.50 8.70
N ALA A 122 -7.18 -8.03 9.86
CA ALA A 122 -7.86 -9.16 10.50
C ALA A 122 -9.25 -8.78 11.03
N VAL A 123 -9.40 -7.58 11.58
CA VAL A 123 -10.68 -7.10 12.12
C VAL A 123 -11.73 -6.99 11.01
N LEU A 124 -11.33 -6.48 9.85
CA LEU A 124 -12.22 -6.42 8.69
C LEU A 124 -12.59 -7.81 8.16
N LYS A 125 -11.64 -8.76 8.13
CA LYS A 125 -11.94 -10.15 7.76
C LYS A 125 -12.98 -10.75 8.68
N ASP A 126 -12.80 -10.58 9.99
CA ASP A 126 -13.69 -11.12 11.00
C ASP A 126 -15.09 -10.50 10.86
N ALA A 127 -15.18 -9.18 10.65
CA ALA A 127 -16.47 -8.51 10.43
C ALA A 127 -17.19 -8.99 9.16
N LEU A 128 -16.46 -9.21 8.05
CA LEU A 128 -17.04 -9.72 6.81
C LEU A 128 -17.49 -11.18 6.94
N ASN A 129 -16.72 -12.01 7.64
CA ASN A 129 -17.08 -13.40 7.90
C ASN A 129 -18.26 -13.51 8.87
N ASP A 130 -18.28 -12.72 9.95
CA ASP A 130 -19.39 -12.67 10.90
C ASP A 130 -20.69 -12.22 10.21
N TRP A 131 -20.63 -11.16 9.39
CA TRP A 131 -21.78 -10.76 8.59
C TRP A 131 -22.23 -11.88 7.63
N ARG A 132 -21.29 -12.51 6.90
CA ARG A 132 -21.60 -13.58 5.94
C ARG A 132 -22.32 -14.74 6.62
N ASP A 133 -21.80 -15.19 7.75
CA ASP A 133 -22.33 -16.34 8.48
C ASP A 133 -23.71 -16.01 9.08
N PHE A 134 -23.86 -14.82 9.66
CA PHE A 134 -25.13 -14.33 10.18
C PHE A 134 -26.18 -14.17 9.06
N ALA A 135 -25.81 -13.57 7.94
CA ALA A 135 -26.69 -13.33 6.80
C ALA A 135 -27.16 -14.66 6.19
N ARG A 136 -26.27 -15.65 6.02
CA ARG A 136 -26.64 -16.97 5.52
C ARG A 136 -27.68 -17.64 6.39
N LEU A 137 -27.56 -17.55 7.72
CA LEU A 137 -28.54 -18.12 8.66
C LEU A 137 -29.87 -17.36 8.62
N TYR A 138 -29.83 -16.03 8.66
CA TYR A 138 -31.00 -15.16 8.58
C TYR A 138 -31.83 -15.40 7.31
N PHE A 139 -31.18 -15.37 6.14
CA PHE A 139 -31.88 -15.52 4.86
C PHE A 139 -32.34 -16.96 4.59
N ASN A 140 -31.75 -17.95 5.26
CA ASN A 140 -32.24 -19.33 5.21
C ASN A 140 -33.38 -19.63 6.20
N GLY A 141 -33.77 -18.67 7.04
CA GLY A 141 -34.96 -18.79 7.90
C GLY A 141 -34.66 -19.25 9.33
N SER A 142 -33.44 -19.07 9.83
CA SER A 142 -33.15 -19.26 11.26
C SER A 142 -33.91 -18.22 12.11
N GLU A 143 -34.71 -18.69 13.08
CA GLU A 143 -35.47 -17.81 13.99
C GLU A 143 -34.60 -17.03 14.97
N GLU A 144 -33.38 -17.51 15.26
CA GLU A 144 -32.43 -16.84 16.15
C GLU A 144 -31.82 -15.57 15.53
N HIS A 145 -31.95 -15.41 14.22
CA HIS A 145 -31.30 -14.34 13.48
C HIS A 145 -32.35 -13.36 12.97
N ASP A 146 -32.28 -12.11 13.41
CA ASP A 146 -33.24 -11.09 12.99
C ASP A 146 -32.67 -10.12 11.93
N ARG A 147 -33.57 -9.31 11.37
CA ARG A 147 -33.20 -8.30 10.36
C ARG A 147 -32.28 -7.20 10.91
N HIS A 148 -32.38 -6.90 12.21
CA HIS A 148 -31.61 -5.83 12.82
C HIS A 148 -30.15 -6.25 12.97
N GLY A 149 -29.91 -7.46 13.49
CA GLY A 149 -28.60 -8.08 13.62
C GLY A 149 -27.89 -8.30 12.29
N GLU A 150 -28.60 -8.63 11.21
CA GLU A 150 -28.01 -8.68 9.86
C GLU A 150 -27.55 -7.29 9.41
N ARG A 151 -28.42 -6.29 9.59
CA ARG A 151 -28.17 -4.92 9.12
C ARG A 151 -27.02 -4.26 9.86
N ASP A 152 -26.89 -4.49 11.15
CA ASP A 152 -25.83 -3.91 11.98
C ASP A 152 -24.46 -4.49 11.61
N ARG A 153 -24.37 -5.82 11.46
CA ARG A 153 -23.15 -6.49 11.00
C ARG A 153 -22.78 -6.08 9.58
N TRP A 154 -23.78 -5.98 8.70
CA TRP A 154 -23.58 -5.46 7.35
C TRP A 154 -22.99 -4.05 7.37
N LYS A 155 -23.60 -3.15 8.15
CA LYS A 155 -23.16 -1.76 8.25
C LYS A 155 -21.74 -1.68 8.81
N LEU A 156 -21.44 -2.44 9.86
CA LEU A 156 -20.10 -2.51 10.43
C LEU A 156 -19.05 -2.97 9.39
N ALA A 157 -19.34 -4.04 8.66
CA ALA A 157 -18.42 -4.56 7.64
C ALA A 157 -18.16 -3.54 6.52
N ILE A 158 -19.20 -2.86 6.04
CA ILE A 158 -19.07 -1.83 4.99
C ILE A 158 -18.37 -0.56 5.49
N ASP A 159 -18.69 -0.10 6.70
CA ASP A 159 -18.05 1.08 7.29
C ASP A 159 -16.54 0.82 7.51
N LEU A 160 -16.17 -0.39 7.95
CA LEU A 160 -14.77 -0.81 8.07
C LEU A 160 -14.07 -0.91 6.70
N CYS A 161 -14.72 -1.46 5.68
CA CYS A 161 -14.21 -1.45 4.30
C CYS A 161 -13.91 -0.01 3.83
N GLY A 162 -14.87 0.90 4.00
CA GLY A 162 -14.74 2.30 3.58
C GLY A 162 -13.62 3.03 4.34
N LYS A 163 -13.54 2.85 5.66
CA LYS A 163 -12.47 3.42 6.48
C LYS A 163 -11.10 2.91 6.04
N LYS A 164 -10.97 1.61 5.77
CA LYS A 164 -9.70 0.99 5.32
C LYS A 164 -9.31 1.44 3.92
N ALA A 165 -10.27 1.68 3.02
CA ALA A 165 -9.98 2.23 1.70
C ALA A 165 -9.38 3.64 1.81
N LEU A 166 -9.94 4.49 2.68
CA LEU A 166 -9.44 5.85 2.95
C LEU A 166 -8.05 5.87 3.61
N GLU A 167 -7.70 4.86 4.42
CA GLU A 167 -6.36 4.74 5.02
C GLU A 167 -5.26 4.40 4.00
N ILE A 168 -5.65 3.86 2.84
CA ILE A 168 -4.71 3.48 1.76
C ILE A 168 -4.55 4.63 0.75
N ASP A 169 -5.50 5.56 0.68
CA ASP A 169 -5.47 6.79 -0.15
C ASP A 169 -4.53 7.87 0.42
#